data_AF-A0A502KV20-F1
#
_entry.id   AF-A0A502KV20-F1
#
_cell.length_a   1.000
_cell.length_b   1.000
_cell.length_c   1.000
_cell.angle_alpha   90.00
_cell.angle_beta   90.00
_cell.angle_gamma   90.00
#
_symmetry.space_group_name_H-M   'P 1'
#
loop_
_entity.id
_entity.type
_entity.pdbx_description
1 polymer ?
#
loop_
_entity_poly.entity_id
_entity_poly.type
_entity_poly.pdbx_seq_one_letter_code
_entity_poly.pdbx_strand_id
1 'polypeptide(L)' 'MRNNLSVITLLAPILGYDVAAQIAYKADQQNVSLTIAAESLGLYDQEKFESLLQKQLNANLSDKSAD' A
#
# COMPACT_ATOMS: atom_id res chain seq x y z
N MET A 1 -1.70 -10.06 -10.05
CA MET A 1 -1.66 -9.53 -8.67
C MET A 1 -2.19 -8.10 -8.65
N ARG A 2 -3.52 -7.89 -8.78
CA ARG A 2 -4.13 -6.54 -8.83
C ARG A 2 -4.68 -6.05 -7.48
N ASN A 3 -4.70 -6.93 -6.47
CA ASN A 3 -5.31 -6.63 -5.18
C ASN A 3 -4.58 -5.53 -4.39
N ASN A 4 -3.27 -5.37 -4.58
CA ASN A 4 -2.49 -4.44 -3.77
C ASN A 4 -2.63 -2.98 -4.25
N LEU A 5 -2.78 -2.73 -5.55
CA LEU A 5 -2.87 -1.36 -6.10
C LEU A 5 -4.08 -0.59 -5.55
N SER A 6 -5.21 -1.24 -5.28
CA SER A 6 -6.37 -0.56 -4.68
C SER A 6 -6.17 -0.24 -3.20
N VAL A 7 -5.37 -1.03 -2.47
CA VAL A 7 -5.11 -0.82 -1.04
C VAL A 7 -4.24 0.41 -0.81
N ILE A 8 -3.39 0.78 -1.77
CA ILE A 8 -2.58 2.00 -1.63
C ILE A 8 -3.43 3.28 -1.63
N THR A 9 -4.60 3.25 -2.27
CA THR A 9 -5.59 4.33 -2.23
C THR A 9 -6.17 4.50 -0.82
N LEU A 10 -6.36 3.41 -0.08
CA LEU A 10 -6.76 3.44 1.33
C LEU A 10 -5.64 3.99 2.23
N LEU A 11 -4.38 3.81 1.82
CA LEU A 11 -3.22 4.37 2.51
C LEU A 11 -2.92 5.82 2.12
N ALA A 12 -3.46 6.35 1.02
CA ALA A 12 -3.26 7.72 0.56
C ALA A 12 -3.51 8.81 1.62
N PRO A 13 -4.56 8.76 2.47
CA PRO A 13 -4.73 9.73 3.55
C PRO A 13 -3.67 9.63 4.67
N ILE A 14 -2.96 8.51 4.78
CA ILE A 14 -1.96 8.24 5.82
C ILE A 14 -0.54 8.54 5.31
N LEU A 15 -0.23 8.09 4.09
CA LEU A 15 1.07 8.26 3.43
C LEU A 15 1.19 9.61 2.70
N GLY A 16 0.06 10.24 2.38
CA GLY A 16 -0.03 11.33 1.42
C GLY A 16 -0.35 10.82 0.01
N TYR A 17 -1.23 11.53 -0.69
CA TYR A 17 -1.68 11.17 -2.03
C TYR A 17 -0.53 11.05 -3.04
N ASP A 18 0.41 12.00 -3.00
CA ASP A 18 1.55 12.06 -3.92
C ASP A 18 2.48 10.85 -3.74
N VAL A 19 2.81 10.54 -2.49
CA VAL A 19 3.63 9.38 -2.09
C VAL A 19 2.95 8.08 -2.51
N ALA A 20 1.66 7.93 -2.24
CA ALA A 20 0.88 6.75 -2.61
C ALA A 20 0.86 6.54 -4.14
N ALA A 21 0.67 7.61 -4.92
CA ALA A 21 0.67 7.55 -6.38
C ALA A 21 2.05 7.16 -6.93
N GLN A 22 3.14 7.71 -6.40
CA GLN A 22 4.51 7.37 -6.82
C GLN A 22 4.84 5.89 -6.58
N ILE A 23 4.50 5.37 -5.40
CA ILE A 23 4.73 3.96 -5.06
C ILE A 23 3.88 3.04 -5.95
N ALA A 24 2.60 3.36 -6.16
CA ALA A 24 1.71 2.59 -7.01
C ALA A 24 2.22 2.53 -8.46
N TYR A 25 2.63 3.68 -9.00
CA TYR A 25 3.15 3.80 -10.35
C TYR A 25 4.44 2.98 -10.52
N LYS A 26 5.38 3.08 -9.58
CA LYS A 26 6.64 2.34 -9.64
C LYS A 26 6.43 0.83 -9.50
N ALA A 27 5.53 0.41 -8.60
CA ALA A 27 5.16 -0.99 -8.44
C ALA A 27 4.55 -1.58 -9.71
N ASP A 28 3.63 -0.85 -10.36
CA ASP A 28 3.01 -1.28 -11.62
C ASP A 28 4.05 -1.34 -12.75
N GLN A 29 4.86 -0.28 -12.90
CA GLN A 29 5.82 -0.17 -13.99
C GLN A 29 6.95 -1.21 -13.90
N GLN A 30 7.42 -1.51 -12.69
CA GLN A 30 8.48 -2.51 -12.46
C GLN A 30 7.92 -3.92 -12.22
N ASN A 31 6.60 -4.08 -12.20
CA ASN A 31 5.92 -5.33 -11.84
C ASN A 31 6.37 -5.90 -10.48
N VAL A 32 6.63 -5.01 -9.51
CA VAL A 32 7.05 -5.35 -8.15
C VAL A 32 5.93 -5.08 -7.14
N SER A 33 6.09 -5.60 -5.93
CA SER A 33 5.16 -5.31 -4.83
C SER A 33 5.25 -3.86 -4.37
N LEU A 34 4.16 -3.31 -3.83
CA LEU A 34 4.12 -1.95 -3.27
C LEU A 34 5.19 -1.71 -2.20
N THR A 35 5.45 -2.73 -1.36
CA THR A 35 6.50 -2.70 -0.33
C THR A 35 7.89 -2.51 -0.94
N ILE A 36 8.22 -3.28 -1.97
CA ILE A 36 9.49 -3.16 -2.72
C ILE A 36 9.59 -1.81 -3.43
N ALA A 37 8.50 -1.32 -4.01
CA ALA A 37 8.48 -0.01 -4.66
C ALA A 37 8.70 1.13 -3.65
N ALA A 38 8.09 1.04 -2.45
CA ALA A 38 8.24 2.01 -1.37
C ALA A 38 9.68 2.06 -0.83
N GLU A 39 10.29 0.90 -0.64
CA GLU A 39 11.70 0.79 -0.22
C GLU A 39 12.64 1.29 -1.31
N SER A 40 12.40 0.91 -2.56
CA SER A 40 13.19 1.37 -3.71
C SER A 40 13.08 2.88 -3.96
N LEU A 41 12.02 3.52 -3.48
CA LEU A 41 11.87 4.99 -3.49
C LEU A 41 12.53 5.66 -2.28
N GLY A 42 12.97 4.90 -1.28
CA GLY A 42 13.52 5.42 -0.03
C GLY A 42 12.48 6.12 0.85
N LEU A 43 11.19 5.88 0.59
CA LEU A 43 10.08 6.53 1.30
C LEU A 43 9.75 5.79 2.60
N TYR A 44 9.76 4.45 2.56
CA TYR A 44 9.46 3.57 3.68
C TYR A 44 10.27 2.28 3.59
N ASP A 45 10.69 1.75 4.74
CA ASP A 45 11.22 0.40 4.84
C ASP A 45 10.13 -0.64 4.52
N GLN A 46 10.54 -1.78 3.96
CA GLN A 46 9.63 -2.89 3.63
C GLN A 46 8.74 -3.29 4.82
N GLU A 47 9.33 -3.49 6.01
CA GLU A 47 8.61 -3.94 7.21
C GLU A 47 7.58 -2.91 7.72
N LYS A 48 7.95 -1.62 7.72
CA LYS A 48 7.05 -0.54 8.15
C LYS A 48 5.87 -0.41 7.21
N PHE A 49 6.13 -0.43 5.90
CA PHE A 49 5.07 -0.33 4.90
C PHE A 49 4.14 -1.55 4.95
N GLU A 50 4.71 -2.75 5.10
CA GLU A 50 3.93 -3.99 5.22
C GLU A 50 3.02 -3.97 6.45
N SER A 51 3.52 -3.53 7.61
CA SER A 51 2.69 -3.38 8.81
C SER A 51 1.54 -2.39 8.63
N LEU A 52 1.79 -1.26 7.96
CA LEU A 52 0.73 -0.28 7.65
C LEU A 52 -0.33 -0.88 6.72
N LEU A 53 0.11 -1.59 5.68
CA LEU A 53 -0.76 -2.26 4.71
C LEU A 53 -1.63 -3.31 5.39
N GLN A 54 -1.02 -4.19 6.20
CA GLN A 54 -1.72 -5.22 6.97
C GLN A 54 -2.74 -4.61 7.94
N LYS A 55 -2.36 -3.53 8.64
CA LYS A 55 -3.26 -2.83 9.57
C LYS A 55 -4.49 -2.28 8.85
N GLN A 56 -4.33 -1.66 7.68
CA GLN A 56 -5.46 -1.14 6.90
C GLN A 56 -6.30 -2.26 6.29
N LEU A 57 -5.66 -3.33 5.82
CA LEU A 57 -6.35 -4.50 5.27
C LEU A 57 -7.24 -5.13 6.35
N ASN A 58 -6.70 -5.38 7.54
CA ASN A 58 -7.45 -5.91 8.67
C ASN A 58 -8.58 -4.98 9.11
N ALA A 59 -8.35 -3.67 9.15
CA ALA A 59 -9.40 -2.69 9.46
C ALA A 59 -10.57 -2.75 8.47
N ASN A 60 -10.29 -2.93 7.17
CA ASN A 60 -11.33 -3.04 6.14
C ASN A 60 -12.01 -4.43 6.12
N LEU A 61 -11.32 -5.51 6.48
CA LEU A 61 -11.94 -6.84 6.58
C LEU A 61 -12.83 -6.99 7.81
N SER A 62 -12.46 -6.38 8.95
CA SER A 62 -13.29 -6.39 10.16
C SER A 62 -14.62 -5.66 9.99
N ASP A 63 -14.69 -4.68 9.08
CA ASP A 63 -15.94 -3.97 8.76
C ASP A 63 -16.90 -4.83 7.91
N LYS A 64 -16.36 -5.77 7.11
CA LYS A 64 -17.14 -6.58 6.16
C LYS A 64 -17.69 -7.90 6.69
N SER A 65 -17.52 -8.19 7.98
CA SER A 65 -17.93 -9.46 8.61
C SER A 65 -19.22 -9.34 9.44
N ALA A 66 -19.93 -8.22 9.31
CA ALA A 66 -21.21 -7.96 9.95
C ALA A 66 -22.28 -7.64 8.88
N ASP A 67 -22.54 -8.59 7.99
CA ASP A 67 -23.81 -8.69 7.23
C ASP A 67 -24.19 -10.16 7.07
#